data_AF-A0A654TZQ9-F1
#
_entry.id   AF-A0A654TZQ9-F1
#
_cell.length_a   1.000
_cell.length_b   1.000
_cell.length_c   1.000
_cell.angle_alpha   90.00
_cell.angle_beta   90.00
_cell.angle_gamma   90.00
#
_symmetry.space_group_name_H-M   'P 1'
#
loop_
_entity.id
_entity.type
_entity.pdbx_description
1 polymer ?
#
loop_
_entity_poly.entity_id
_entity_poly.type
_entity_poly.pdbx_seq_one_letter_code
_entity_poly.pdbx_strand_id
1 'polypeptide(L)'
;MSGLPNALDGIGGQLAQVRESAAGVQELLNNVGAAPLRELPDYLRELAAVSQSAPGVDLYAARRILTDPNMRAVLDYFVSPNGHATRLLVYGDGSEWGDDGAQRARAIVTAVAEETDEGTLRPTAVELTGVGPATRDLQDLVGSDLTLLAVITLAVIFAIAALLLRSPLAGLVVVGTIATSYICALGASVVIWKHILGDNLHWSVLPIAFVLLISVGSAYNLLFALRIREESSAGPRTSVIRAFAATGMVVTAAGIVFGTTMFALAASTSLSVAQIGVTVGMGLLLDALVIRGFVLPALMVLLGRWLWWPRRSVSNRQVPEPSPA
;
A
#
# COMPACT_ATOMS: atom_id res chain seq x y z
N MET A 1 -40.00 15.49 43.06
CA MET A 1 -40.59 16.31 41.98
C MET A 1 -39.78 17.60 41.80
N SER A 2 -38.51 17.52 41.38
CA SER A 2 -37.62 18.70 41.30
C SER A 2 -36.74 18.78 40.04
N GLY A 3 -36.88 17.86 39.08
CA GLY A 3 -36.05 17.84 37.85
C GLY A 3 -36.66 18.51 36.62
N LEU A 4 -37.96 18.82 36.64
CA LEU A 4 -38.67 19.46 35.52
C LEU A 4 -38.31 20.94 35.27
N PRO A 5 -37.99 21.78 36.27
CA PRO A 5 -37.66 23.20 36.02
C PRO A 5 -36.34 23.37 35.25
N ASN A 6 -35.30 22.63 35.63
CA ASN A 6 -33.96 22.77 35.03
C ASN A 6 -33.88 22.26 33.58
N ALA A 7 -34.72 21.28 33.22
CA ALA A 7 -34.81 20.81 31.84
C ALA A 7 -35.52 21.82 30.92
N LEU A 8 -36.48 22.58 31.45
CA LEU A 8 -37.20 23.61 30.70
C LEU A 8 -36.35 24.88 30.50
N ASP A 9 -35.51 25.25 31.48
CA ASP A 9 -34.55 26.35 31.33
C ASP A 9 -33.45 26.03 30.32
N GLY A 10 -32.98 24.77 30.26
CA GLY A 10 -32.02 24.32 29.26
C GLY A 10 -32.56 24.36 27.83
N ILE A 11 -33.84 24.01 27.63
CA ILE A 11 -34.52 24.09 26.33
C ILE A 11 -34.76 25.55 25.92
N GLY A 12 -35.10 26.42 26.89
CA GLY A 12 -35.24 27.86 26.65
C GLY A 12 -33.93 28.52 26.20
N GLY A 13 -32.80 28.14 26.81
CA GLY A 13 -31.47 28.62 26.42
C GLY A 13 -31.04 28.15 25.03
N GLN A 14 -31.30 26.90 24.68
CA GLN A 14 -31.01 26.37 23.34
C GLN A 14 -31.88 27.02 22.26
N LEU A 15 -33.15 27.31 22.54
CA LEU A 15 -34.03 28.02 21.61
C LEU A 15 -33.61 29.48 21.41
N ALA A 16 -33.11 30.14 22.45
CA ALA A 16 -32.53 31.48 22.33
C ALA A 16 -31.28 31.48 21.45
N GLN A 17 -30.39 30.50 21.63
CA GLN A 17 -29.17 30.33 20.84
C GLN A 17 -29.46 30.00 19.36
N VAL A 18 -30.51 29.22 19.09
CA VAL A 18 -30.99 28.95 17.72
C VAL A 18 -31.60 30.20 17.08
N ARG A 19 -32.32 31.04 17.84
CA ARG A 19 -32.83 32.32 17.32
C ARG A 19 -31.73 33.33 17.04
N GLU A 20 -30.71 33.38 17.88
CA GLU A 20 -29.58 34.30 17.73
C GLU A 20 -28.68 33.91 16.56
N SER A 21 -28.42 32.61 16.37
CA SER A 21 -27.74 32.10 15.18
C SER A 21 -28.56 32.28 13.90
N ALA A 22 -29.89 32.09 13.96
CA ALA A 22 -30.77 32.40 12.83
C ALA A 22 -30.77 33.90 12.48
N ALA A 23 -30.73 34.78 13.49
CA ALA A 23 -30.62 36.22 13.29
C ALA A 23 -29.25 36.61 12.67
N GLY A 24 -28.16 36.02 13.15
CA GLY A 24 -26.82 36.22 12.58
C GLY A 24 -26.69 35.72 11.13
N VAL A 25 -27.35 34.61 10.79
CA VAL A 25 -27.44 34.12 9.40
C VAL A 25 -28.28 35.07 8.55
N GLN A 26 -29.40 35.59 9.09
CA GLN A 26 -30.24 36.56 8.39
C GLN A 26 -29.51 37.89 8.16
N GLU A 27 -28.67 38.31 9.11
CA GLU A 27 -27.86 39.52 9.02
C GLU A 27 -26.70 39.35 8.04
N LEU A 28 -26.05 38.18 8.01
CA LEU A 28 -25.09 37.83 6.96
C LEU A 28 -25.74 37.77 5.57
N LEU A 29 -26.96 37.25 5.45
CA LEU A 29 -27.72 37.24 4.20
C LEU A 29 -28.17 38.64 3.76
N ASN A 30 -28.36 39.56 4.69
CA ASN A 30 -28.71 40.95 4.39
C ASN A 30 -27.48 41.83 4.10
N ASN A 31 -26.33 41.58 4.74
CA ASN A 31 -25.07 42.29 4.49
C ASN A 31 -24.31 41.78 3.25
N VAL A 32 -24.40 40.48 2.95
CA VAL A 32 -24.05 39.95 1.63
C VAL A 32 -25.25 40.22 0.72
N GLY A 33 -25.46 41.50 0.38
CA GLY A 33 -26.62 41.94 -0.39
C GLY A 33 -26.85 41.01 -1.59
N ALA A 34 -28.09 40.61 -1.85
CA ALA A 34 -28.47 39.66 -2.90
C ALA A 34 -28.16 40.11 -4.36
N ALA A 35 -27.38 41.18 -4.55
CA ALA A 35 -26.99 41.71 -5.84
C ALA A 35 -25.98 40.80 -6.59
N PRO A 36 -24.89 40.30 -5.98
CA PRO A 36 -23.92 39.47 -6.70
C PRO A 36 -24.48 38.08 -7.07
N LEU A 37 -25.34 37.51 -6.21
CA LEU A 37 -25.86 36.15 -6.40
C LEU A 37 -26.98 36.04 -7.44
N ARG A 38 -27.72 37.13 -7.70
CA ARG A 38 -28.75 37.15 -8.76
C ARG A 38 -28.18 37.38 -10.15
N GLU A 39 -27.05 38.09 -10.25
CA GLU A 39 -26.37 38.38 -11.52
C GLU A 39 -25.35 37.30 -11.91
N LEU A 40 -24.89 36.51 -10.95
CA LEU A 40 -23.97 35.38 -11.14
C LEU A 40 -24.44 34.37 -12.22
N PRO A 41 -25.70 33.93 -12.26
CA PRO A 41 -26.17 32.99 -13.28
C PRO A 41 -26.13 33.57 -14.70
N ASP A 42 -26.46 34.85 -14.86
CA ASP A 42 -26.45 35.52 -16.16
C ASP A 42 -25.02 35.83 -16.61
N TYR A 43 -24.15 36.23 -15.69
CA TYR A 43 -22.71 36.37 -15.92
C TYR A 43 -22.06 35.04 -16.32
N LEU A 44 -22.38 33.94 -15.64
CA LEU A 44 -21.86 32.60 -15.97
C LEU A 44 -22.38 32.10 -17.34
N ARG A 45 -23.62 32.44 -17.71
CA ARG A 45 -24.18 32.13 -19.04
C ARG A 45 -23.52 32.95 -20.15
N GLU A 46 -23.26 34.23 -19.91
CA GLU A 46 -22.53 35.09 -20.86
C GLU A 46 -21.09 34.58 -21.05
N LEU A 47 -20.41 34.19 -19.96
CA LEU A 47 -19.07 33.59 -20.01
C LEU A 47 -19.06 32.26 -20.80
N ALA A 48 -20.05 31.40 -20.56
CA ALA A 48 -20.17 30.10 -21.24
C ALA A 48 -20.45 30.26 -22.74
N ALA A 49 -21.29 31.21 -23.13
CA ALA A 49 -21.60 31.50 -24.53
C ALA A 49 -20.36 32.04 -25.29
N VAL A 50 -19.53 32.84 -24.61
CA VAL A 50 -18.30 33.40 -25.17
C VAL A 50 -17.20 32.33 -25.33
N SER A 51 -17.08 31.41 -24.37
CA SER A 51 -16.10 30.31 -24.40
C SER A 51 -16.36 29.29 -25.53
N GLN A 52 -17.63 29.00 -25.85
CA GLN A 52 -17.99 28.02 -26.89
C GLN A 52 -17.76 28.49 -28.34
N SER A 53 -17.52 29.79 -28.56
CA SER A 53 -17.65 30.39 -29.89
C SER A 53 -16.34 30.48 -30.70
N ALA A 54 -15.15 30.37 -30.07
CA ALA A 54 -13.88 30.23 -30.79
C ALA A 54 -12.70 29.83 -29.86
N PRO A 55 -11.79 28.94 -30.30
CA PRO A 55 -10.53 28.69 -29.60
C PRO A 55 -9.68 29.98 -29.61
N GLY A 56 -9.32 30.51 -28.43
CA GLY A 56 -8.49 31.73 -28.29
C GLY A 56 -9.22 32.98 -27.78
N VAL A 57 -10.53 32.92 -27.49
CA VAL A 57 -11.31 34.04 -26.92
C VAL A 57 -11.00 34.28 -25.42
N ASP A 58 -10.28 33.36 -24.77
CA ASP A 58 -9.82 33.48 -23.37
C ASP A 58 -9.03 34.78 -23.10
N LEU A 59 -8.30 35.32 -24.09
CA LEU A 59 -7.50 36.54 -23.93
C LEU A 59 -8.35 37.82 -23.80
N TYR A 60 -9.55 37.86 -24.39
CA TYR A 60 -10.44 39.02 -24.31
C TYR A 60 -11.33 38.99 -23.07
N ALA A 61 -11.78 37.80 -22.65
CA ALA A 61 -12.42 37.60 -21.35
C ALA A 61 -11.44 37.97 -20.21
N ALA A 62 -10.18 37.56 -20.31
CA ALA A 62 -9.13 37.88 -19.34
C ALA A 62 -8.96 39.38 -19.14
N ARG A 63 -8.95 40.20 -20.21
CA ARG A 63 -8.74 41.65 -20.06
C ARG A 63 -9.85 42.34 -19.27
N ARG A 64 -11.11 41.94 -19.46
CA ARG A 64 -12.28 42.50 -18.75
C ARG A 64 -12.30 42.04 -17.29
N ILE A 65 -12.01 40.76 -17.04
CA ILE A 65 -11.86 40.17 -15.70
C ILE A 65 -10.74 40.86 -14.91
N LEU A 66 -9.62 41.21 -15.55
CA LEU A 66 -8.48 41.91 -14.91
C LEU A 66 -8.78 43.37 -14.53
N THR A 67 -9.73 44.03 -15.20
CA THR A 67 -10.08 45.44 -14.96
C THR A 67 -11.29 45.67 -14.06
N ASP A 68 -12.18 44.68 -13.91
CA ASP A 68 -13.39 44.84 -13.11
C ASP A 68 -13.10 44.75 -11.59
N PRO A 69 -13.46 45.78 -10.79
CA PRO A 69 -13.26 45.79 -9.34
C PRO A 69 -13.89 44.59 -8.62
N ASN A 70 -15.04 44.10 -9.11
CA ASN A 70 -15.75 42.98 -8.50
C ASN A 70 -15.08 41.62 -8.76
N MET A 71 -14.28 41.54 -9.83
CA MET A 71 -13.56 40.32 -10.23
C MET A 71 -12.13 40.26 -9.68
N ARG A 72 -11.60 41.37 -9.14
CA ARG A 72 -10.33 41.36 -8.38
C ARG A 72 -10.36 40.39 -7.19
N ALA A 73 -11.45 40.36 -6.45
CA ALA A 73 -11.60 39.43 -5.32
C ALA A 73 -11.55 37.95 -5.74
N VAL A 74 -12.02 37.64 -6.96
CA VAL A 74 -11.94 36.30 -7.54
C VAL A 74 -10.52 36.01 -8.03
N LEU A 75 -9.89 36.97 -8.70
CA LEU A 75 -8.50 36.86 -9.15
C LEU A 75 -7.53 36.63 -7.99
N ASP A 76 -7.74 37.27 -6.83
CA ASP A 76 -6.93 37.06 -5.63
C ASP A 76 -6.99 35.61 -5.10
N TYR A 77 -8.02 34.84 -5.49
CA TYR A 77 -8.14 33.42 -5.13
C TYR A 77 -7.40 32.48 -6.11
N PHE A 78 -7.26 32.90 -7.37
CA PHE A 78 -6.66 32.09 -8.44
C PHE A 78 -5.24 32.52 -8.82
N VAL A 79 -4.84 33.74 -8.50
CA VAL A 79 -3.52 34.30 -8.78
C VAL A 79 -2.89 34.72 -7.46
N SER A 80 -1.65 34.27 -7.24
CA SER A 80 -0.87 34.67 -6.07
C SER A 80 -0.72 36.19 -5.96
N PRO A 81 -0.59 36.77 -4.76
CA PRO A 81 -0.39 38.22 -4.58
C PRO A 81 0.85 38.78 -5.31
N ASN A 82 1.86 37.95 -5.53
CA ASN A 82 3.07 38.31 -6.28
C ASN A 82 2.96 38.08 -7.80
N GLY A 83 1.83 37.55 -8.29
CA GLY A 83 1.57 37.29 -9.71
C GLY A 83 2.39 36.15 -10.32
N HIS A 84 3.10 35.35 -9.53
CA HIS A 84 4.01 34.31 -10.01
C HIS A 84 3.42 32.90 -10.01
N ALA A 85 2.30 32.68 -9.34
CA ALA A 85 1.58 31.41 -9.33
C ALA A 85 0.10 31.61 -9.67
N THR A 86 -0.42 30.67 -10.44
CA THR A 86 -1.85 30.58 -10.75
C THR A 86 -2.35 29.20 -10.37
N ARG A 87 -3.54 29.14 -9.78
CA ARG A 87 -4.27 27.92 -9.49
C ARG A 87 -5.33 27.71 -10.56
N LEU A 88 -5.41 26.49 -11.08
CA LEU A 88 -6.52 26.04 -11.92
C LEU A 88 -7.36 25.03 -11.12
N LEU A 89 -8.68 25.15 -11.17
CA LEU A 89 -9.59 24.13 -10.64
C LEU A 89 -10.04 23.25 -11.79
N VAL A 90 -9.63 21.98 -11.76
CA VAL A 90 -10.03 20.98 -12.75
C VAL A 90 -11.06 20.07 -12.09
N TYR A 91 -12.23 19.98 -12.71
CA TYR A 91 -13.28 19.03 -12.31
C TYR A 91 -13.33 17.94 -13.37
N GLY A 92 -13.02 16.70 -12.97
CA GLY A 92 -13.13 15.54 -13.83
C GLY A 92 -14.53 14.93 -13.77
N ASP A 93 -14.95 14.30 -14.87
CA ASP A 93 -16.10 13.42 -14.87
C ASP A 93 -15.68 12.03 -14.32
N GLY A 94 -16.38 11.54 -13.30
CA GLY A 94 -16.17 10.20 -12.73
C GLY A 94 -15.67 10.19 -11.27
N SER A 95 -15.24 9.01 -10.79
CA SER A 95 -14.78 8.82 -9.42
C SER A 95 -13.34 9.28 -9.22
N GLU A 96 -13.11 10.29 -8.38
CA GLU A 96 -11.76 10.77 -8.04
C GLU A 96 -11.00 9.89 -7.04
N TRP A 97 -11.71 8.94 -6.43
CA TRP A 97 -11.12 7.95 -5.53
C TRP A 97 -10.66 6.72 -6.30
N GLY A 98 -9.49 6.20 -5.97
CA GLY A 98 -8.94 4.97 -6.55
C GLY A 98 -8.13 5.19 -7.82
N ASP A 99 -7.99 4.13 -8.61
CA ASP A 99 -7.08 4.09 -9.77
C ASP A 99 -7.45 5.11 -10.86
N ASP A 100 -8.75 5.34 -11.09
CA ASP A 100 -9.22 6.28 -12.11
C ASP A 100 -8.76 7.71 -11.82
N GLY A 101 -8.89 8.16 -10.57
CA GLY A 101 -8.43 9.48 -10.13
C GLY A 101 -6.91 9.63 -10.19
N ALA A 102 -6.17 8.58 -9.82
CA ALA A 102 -4.72 8.55 -9.91
C ALA A 102 -4.24 8.60 -11.38
N GLN A 103 -4.90 7.88 -12.28
CA GLN A 103 -4.59 7.88 -13.71
C GLN A 103 -4.90 9.24 -14.35
N ARG A 104 -6.05 9.86 -14.03
CA ARG A 104 -6.36 11.22 -14.48
C ARG A 104 -5.34 12.23 -13.98
N ALA A 105 -4.92 12.15 -12.72
CA ALA A 105 -3.87 13.02 -12.20
C ALA A 105 -2.57 12.91 -13.02
N ARG A 106 -2.14 11.69 -13.40
CA ARG A 106 -0.99 11.50 -14.31
C ARG A 106 -1.20 12.11 -15.69
N ALA A 107 -2.40 11.91 -16.25
CA ALA A 107 -2.75 12.47 -17.56
C ALA A 107 -2.75 14.00 -17.55
N ILE A 108 -3.25 14.63 -16.48
CA ILE A 108 -3.26 16.10 -16.35
C ILE A 108 -1.83 16.65 -16.32
N VAL A 109 -0.92 16.05 -15.54
CA VAL A 109 0.49 16.51 -15.52
C VAL A 109 1.12 16.41 -16.91
N THR A 110 0.87 15.29 -17.60
CA THR A 110 1.42 15.04 -18.94
C THR A 110 0.85 16.04 -19.95
N ALA A 111 -0.46 16.24 -19.96
CA ALA A 111 -1.12 17.19 -20.86
C ALA A 111 -0.67 18.63 -20.62
N VAL A 112 -0.52 19.05 -19.35
CA VAL A 112 -0.01 20.39 -19.05
C VAL A 112 1.44 20.53 -19.51
N ALA A 113 2.28 19.51 -19.31
CA ALA A 113 3.67 19.54 -19.76
C ALA A 113 3.77 19.62 -21.29
N GLU A 114 2.94 18.88 -22.03
CA GLU A 114 2.90 18.92 -23.50
C GLU A 114 2.42 20.28 -24.03
N GLU A 115 1.33 20.82 -23.50
CA GLU A 115 0.75 22.10 -23.97
C GLU A 115 1.60 23.33 -23.58
N THR A 116 2.37 23.25 -22.49
CA THR A 116 3.23 24.37 -22.07
C THR A 116 4.62 24.37 -22.69
N ASP A 117 5.04 23.29 -23.35
CA ASP A 117 6.37 23.22 -23.98
C ASP A 117 6.47 24.13 -25.22
N GLU A 118 5.40 24.19 -26.01
CA GLU A 118 5.26 25.03 -27.21
C GLU A 118 4.73 26.45 -26.92
N GLY A 119 4.28 26.72 -25.68
CA GLY A 119 3.65 27.98 -25.28
C GLY A 119 4.62 29.07 -24.77
N THR A 120 4.11 30.31 -24.69
CA THR A 120 4.84 31.46 -24.11
C THR A 120 4.97 31.36 -22.58
N LEU A 121 4.07 30.59 -21.93
CA LEU A 121 4.05 30.36 -20.50
C LEU A 121 4.73 29.02 -20.21
N ARG A 122 6.04 29.05 -19.93
CA ARG A 122 6.77 27.89 -19.42
C ARG A 122 6.72 27.88 -17.89
N PRO A 123 5.88 27.04 -17.27
CA PRO A 123 5.82 26.98 -15.82
C PRO A 123 7.13 26.41 -15.27
N THR A 124 7.68 27.03 -14.22
CA THR A 124 8.85 26.49 -13.51
C THR A 124 8.50 25.19 -12.78
N ALA A 125 7.25 25.05 -12.33
CA ALA A 125 6.72 23.86 -11.67
C ALA A 125 5.21 23.76 -11.89
N VAL A 126 4.70 22.54 -12.01
CA VAL A 126 3.27 22.22 -12.11
C VAL A 126 2.93 21.29 -10.95
N GLU A 127 2.27 21.84 -9.94
CA GLU A 127 1.89 21.11 -8.73
C GLU A 127 0.39 20.76 -8.78
N LEU A 128 0.06 19.51 -8.51
CA LEU A 128 -1.32 19.02 -8.46
C LEU A 128 -1.69 18.69 -7.02
N THR A 129 -2.90 19.07 -6.62
CA THR A 129 -3.45 18.74 -5.30
C THR A 129 -4.90 18.28 -5.42
N GLY A 130 -5.37 17.53 -4.43
CA GLY A 130 -6.68 16.90 -4.43
C GLY A 130 -6.60 15.38 -4.25
N VAL A 131 -7.76 14.72 -4.29
CA VAL A 131 -7.89 13.29 -3.99
C VAL A 131 -7.17 12.41 -5.01
N GLY A 132 -7.32 12.68 -6.30
CA GLY A 132 -6.67 11.94 -7.38
C GLY A 132 -5.13 12.01 -7.31
N PRO A 133 -4.53 13.22 -7.28
CA PRO A 133 -3.08 13.39 -7.10
C PRO A 133 -2.55 12.75 -5.81
N ALA A 134 -3.25 12.90 -4.69
CA ALA A 134 -2.87 12.25 -3.44
C ALA A 134 -2.87 10.71 -3.55
N THR A 135 -3.85 10.15 -4.27
CA THR A 135 -3.93 8.70 -4.51
C THR A 135 -2.81 8.24 -5.44
N ARG A 136 -2.50 9.01 -6.50
CA ARG A 136 -1.33 8.76 -7.37
C ARG A 136 -0.05 8.72 -6.56
N ASP A 137 0.19 9.74 -5.74
CA ASP A 137 1.40 9.84 -4.95
C ASP A 137 1.50 8.66 -3.98
N LEU A 138 0.40 8.28 -3.31
CA LEU A 138 0.37 7.08 -2.48
C LEU A 138 0.72 5.80 -3.25
N GLN A 139 0.23 5.62 -4.48
CA GLN A 139 0.57 4.46 -5.31
C GLN A 139 2.05 4.43 -5.70
N ASP A 140 2.60 5.59 -6.08
CA ASP A 140 3.99 5.71 -6.50
C ASP A 140 4.94 5.49 -5.31
N LEU A 141 4.61 6.06 -4.15
CA LEU A 141 5.33 5.83 -2.89
C LEU A 141 5.29 4.34 -2.52
N VAL A 142 4.11 3.72 -2.47
CA VAL A 142 3.97 2.31 -2.10
C VAL A 142 4.69 1.40 -3.09
N GLY A 143 4.63 1.67 -4.39
CA GLY A 143 5.29 0.85 -5.41
C GLY A 143 6.83 0.91 -5.34
N SER A 144 7.37 2.13 -5.23
CA SER A 144 8.81 2.34 -5.09
C SER A 144 9.33 1.76 -3.77
N ASP A 145 8.67 2.09 -2.66
CA ASP A 145 9.10 1.66 -1.33
C ASP A 145 8.97 0.16 -1.15
N LEU A 146 7.93 -0.48 -1.70
CA LEU A 146 7.80 -1.94 -1.66
C LEU A 146 8.92 -2.63 -2.42
N THR A 147 9.33 -2.09 -3.58
CA THR A 147 10.43 -2.66 -4.36
C THR A 147 11.75 -2.52 -3.60
N LEU A 148 12.02 -1.34 -3.05
CA LEU A 148 13.20 -1.07 -2.25
C LEU A 148 13.24 -1.92 -0.97
N LEU A 149 12.12 -1.99 -0.25
CA LEU A 149 11.93 -2.84 0.92
C LEU A 149 12.18 -4.31 0.57
N ALA A 150 11.66 -4.78 -0.58
CA ALA A 150 11.80 -6.16 -0.99
C ALA A 150 13.26 -6.52 -1.30
N VAL A 151 13.93 -5.70 -2.10
CA VAL A 151 15.34 -5.90 -2.46
C VAL A 151 16.22 -5.89 -1.22
N ILE A 152 16.06 -4.90 -0.34
CA ILE A 152 16.88 -4.79 0.88
C ILE A 152 16.61 -5.97 1.83
N THR A 153 15.34 -6.30 2.09
CA THR A 153 14.99 -7.38 3.02
C THR A 153 15.48 -8.73 2.52
N LEU A 154 15.27 -9.06 1.24
CA LEU A 154 15.77 -10.31 0.65
C LEU A 154 17.30 -10.34 0.63
N ALA A 155 17.97 -9.22 0.32
CA ALA A 155 19.43 -9.14 0.34
C ALA A 155 20.01 -9.34 1.75
N VAL A 156 19.38 -8.77 2.77
CA VAL A 156 19.78 -8.95 4.17
C VAL A 156 19.55 -10.39 4.63
N ILE A 157 18.39 -10.99 4.34
CA ILE A 157 18.13 -12.40 4.66
C ILE A 157 19.12 -13.30 3.92
N PHE A 158 19.40 -13.02 2.64
CA PHE A 158 20.40 -13.74 1.86
C PHE A 158 21.78 -13.63 2.51
N ALA A 159 22.22 -12.43 2.86
CA ALA A 159 23.54 -12.20 3.47
C ALA A 159 23.66 -12.94 4.80
N ILE A 160 22.65 -12.84 5.67
CA ILE A 160 22.61 -13.56 6.95
C ILE A 160 22.64 -15.07 6.71
N ALA A 161 21.78 -15.59 5.83
CA ALA A 161 21.72 -17.02 5.53
C ALA A 161 23.03 -17.53 4.91
N ALA A 162 23.61 -16.81 3.95
CA ALA A 162 24.88 -17.15 3.32
C ALA A 162 26.04 -17.15 4.33
N LEU A 163 26.04 -16.20 5.27
CA LEU A 163 27.05 -16.10 6.33
C LEU A 163 26.89 -17.20 7.39
N LEU A 164 25.65 -17.46 7.84
CA LEU A 164 25.34 -18.52 8.81
C LEU A 164 25.59 -19.91 8.23
N LEU A 165 25.25 -20.14 6.97
CA LEU A 165 25.47 -21.44 6.32
C LEU A 165 26.87 -21.55 5.72
N ARG A 166 27.63 -20.44 5.64
CA ARG A 166 28.91 -20.33 4.91
C ARG A 166 28.83 -20.88 3.48
N SER A 167 27.65 -20.80 2.88
CA SER A 167 27.33 -21.30 1.55
C SER A 167 26.33 -20.35 0.89
N PRO A 168 26.71 -19.65 -0.20
CA PRO A 168 25.81 -18.74 -0.88
C PRO A 168 24.66 -19.48 -1.56
N LEU A 169 24.88 -20.71 -2.02
CA LEU A 169 23.86 -21.52 -2.68
C LEU A 169 22.76 -21.93 -1.69
N ALA A 170 23.14 -22.27 -0.46
CA ALA A 170 22.18 -22.59 0.59
C ALA A 170 21.37 -21.35 1.03
N GLY A 171 22.02 -20.17 1.08
CA GLY A 171 21.33 -18.89 1.29
C GLY A 171 20.32 -18.59 0.19
N LEU A 172 20.65 -18.85 -1.07
CA LEU A 172 19.75 -18.65 -2.20
C LEU A 172 18.52 -19.56 -2.12
N VAL A 173 18.69 -20.83 -1.74
CA VAL A 173 17.56 -21.76 -1.54
C VAL A 173 16.62 -21.24 -0.45
N VAL A 174 17.15 -20.79 0.68
CA VAL A 174 16.35 -20.26 1.80
C VAL A 174 15.55 -19.02 1.37
N VAL A 175 16.19 -18.08 0.68
CA VAL A 175 15.49 -16.88 0.19
C VAL A 175 14.47 -17.23 -0.89
N GLY A 176 14.83 -18.14 -1.80
CA GLY A 176 13.95 -18.61 -2.86
C GLY A 176 12.68 -19.29 -2.34
N THR A 177 12.77 -20.11 -1.29
CA THR A 177 11.59 -20.75 -0.70
C THR A 177 10.66 -19.73 -0.03
N ILE A 178 11.22 -18.73 0.67
CA ILE A 178 10.44 -17.66 1.31
C ILE A 178 9.75 -16.79 0.25
N ALA A 179 10.48 -16.40 -0.79
CA ALA A 179 9.93 -15.61 -1.89
C ALA A 179 8.81 -16.38 -2.64
N THR A 180 9.02 -17.67 -2.89
CA THR A 180 8.01 -18.56 -3.48
C THR A 180 6.78 -18.63 -2.58
N SER A 181 6.96 -18.74 -1.26
CA SER A 181 5.85 -18.73 -0.30
C SER A 181 5.02 -17.47 -0.36
N TYR A 182 5.68 -16.32 -0.40
CA TYR A 182 5.02 -15.03 -0.51
C TYR A 182 4.22 -14.93 -1.82
N ILE A 183 4.81 -15.31 -2.96
CA ILE A 183 4.13 -15.27 -4.27
C ILE A 183 2.93 -16.23 -4.29
N CYS A 184 3.08 -17.44 -3.74
CA CYS A 184 1.98 -18.39 -3.62
C CYS A 184 0.85 -17.86 -2.73
N ALA A 185 1.18 -17.23 -1.60
CA ALA A 185 0.19 -16.63 -0.69
C ALA A 185 -0.58 -15.50 -1.36
N LEU A 186 0.11 -14.61 -2.07
CA LEU A 186 -0.52 -13.54 -2.84
C LEU A 186 -1.39 -14.10 -3.97
N GLY A 187 -0.89 -15.07 -4.73
CA GLY A 187 -1.63 -15.70 -5.81
C GLY A 187 -2.92 -16.35 -5.28
N ALA A 188 -2.83 -17.09 -4.17
CA ALA A 188 -3.99 -17.67 -3.51
C ALA A 188 -4.99 -16.59 -3.04
N SER A 189 -4.49 -15.49 -2.47
CA SER A 189 -5.33 -14.36 -2.05
C SER A 189 -6.04 -13.69 -3.24
N VAL A 190 -5.33 -13.42 -4.33
CA VAL A 190 -5.94 -12.86 -5.55
C VAL A 190 -7.01 -13.79 -6.11
N VAL A 191 -6.79 -15.11 -6.11
CA VAL A 191 -7.82 -16.07 -6.54
C VAL A 191 -9.05 -16.00 -5.62
N ILE A 192 -8.86 -16.03 -4.31
CA ILE A 192 -9.96 -15.99 -3.33
C ILE A 192 -10.77 -14.70 -3.48
N TRP A 193 -10.13 -13.55 -3.43
CA TRP A 193 -10.85 -12.28 -3.39
C TRP A 193 -11.35 -11.86 -4.77
N LYS A 194 -10.51 -11.92 -5.80
CA LYS A 194 -10.88 -11.45 -7.14
C LYS A 194 -11.80 -12.43 -7.88
N HIS A 195 -11.57 -13.74 -7.77
CA HIS A 195 -12.34 -14.72 -8.55
C HIS A 195 -13.51 -15.34 -7.78
N ILE A 196 -13.41 -15.51 -6.46
CA ILE A 196 -14.48 -16.14 -5.67
C ILE A 196 -15.42 -15.08 -5.09
N LEU A 197 -14.87 -14.02 -4.47
CA LEU A 197 -15.69 -12.98 -3.81
C LEU A 197 -16.05 -11.81 -4.74
N GLY A 198 -15.29 -11.58 -5.81
CA GLY A 198 -15.52 -10.50 -6.77
C GLY A 198 -15.01 -9.14 -6.31
N ASP A 199 -14.30 -9.08 -5.19
CA ASP A 199 -13.75 -7.84 -4.63
C ASP A 199 -12.26 -7.67 -5.00
N ASN A 200 -11.87 -6.42 -5.23
CA ASN A 200 -10.46 -6.09 -5.44
C ASN A 200 -9.68 -6.17 -4.13
N LEU A 201 -8.40 -6.56 -4.24
CA LEU A 201 -7.48 -6.52 -3.11
C LEU A 201 -7.22 -5.08 -2.72
N HIS A 202 -7.33 -4.80 -1.44
CA HIS A 202 -6.94 -3.51 -0.90
C HIS A 202 -5.43 -3.31 -1.06
N TRP A 203 -5.02 -2.10 -1.43
CA TRP A 203 -3.62 -1.75 -1.73
C TRP A 203 -2.65 -2.05 -0.58
N SER A 204 -3.12 -2.02 0.67
CA SER A 204 -2.30 -2.32 1.86
C SER A 204 -2.03 -3.81 2.08
N VAL A 205 -2.79 -4.72 1.45
CA VAL A 205 -2.63 -6.17 1.64
C VAL A 205 -1.24 -6.61 1.17
N LEU A 206 -0.80 -6.09 0.02
CA LEU A 206 0.47 -6.45 -0.60
C LEU A 206 1.70 -6.15 0.29
N PRO A 207 1.92 -4.91 0.78
CA PRO A 207 3.05 -4.59 1.66
C PRO A 207 2.94 -5.24 3.04
N ILE A 208 1.75 -5.31 3.63
CA ILE A 208 1.58 -5.87 4.99
C ILE A 208 1.82 -7.38 4.95
N ALA A 209 1.28 -8.09 3.95
CA ALA A 209 1.55 -9.50 3.77
C ALA A 209 3.03 -9.77 3.50
N PHE A 210 3.71 -8.90 2.74
CA PHE A 210 5.16 -9.01 2.50
C PHE A 210 5.93 -9.00 3.82
N VAL A 211 5.72 -7.97 4.63
CA VAL A 211 6.42 -7.80 5.91
C VAL A 211 6.13 -8.96 6.85
N LEU A 212 4.86 -9.37 7.01
CA LEU A 212 4.49 -10.43 7.94
C LEU A 212 4.97 -11.81 7.49
N LEU A 213 4.76 -12.18 6.23
CA LEU A 213 5.15 -13.50 5.72
C LEU A 213 6.67 -13.67 5.68
N ILE A 214 7.41 -12.63 5.29
CA ILE A 214 8.86 -12.71 5.20
C ILE A 214 9.50 -12.64 6.59
N SER A 215 8.99 -11.80 7.48
CA SER A 215 9.46 -11.74 8.87
C SER A 215 9.34 -13.10 9.55
N VAL A 216 8.15 -13.70 9.50
CA VAL A 216 7.88 -14.97 10.16
C VAL A 216 8.53 -16.16 9.43
N GLY A 217 8.41 -16.20 8.10
CA GLY A 217 8.97 -17.28 7.28
C GLY A 217 10.50 -17.33 7.34
N SER A 218 11.18 -16.17 7.36
CA SER A 218 12.64 -16.12 7.43
C SER A 218 13.19 -16.60 8.77
N ALA A 219 12.59 -16.22 9.90
CA ALA A 219 13.03 -16.64 11.22
C ALA A 219 13.02 -18.17 11.36
N TYR A 220 11.94 -18.82 10.91
CA TYR A 220 11.82 -20.27 10.99
C TYR A 220 12.66 -21.02 9.96
N ASN A 221 12.76 -20.51 8.72
CA ASN A 221 13.64 -21.12 7.73
C ASN A 221 15.11 -21.04 8.16
N LEU A 222 15.53 -19.96 8.82
CA LEU A 222 16.87 -19.82 9.33
C LEU A 222 17.15 -20.80 10.48
N LEU A 223 16.22 -20.94 11.44
CA LEU A 223 16.33 -21.94 12.51
C LEU A 223 16.43 -23.37 11.97
N PHE A 224 15.62 -23.70 10.97
CA PHE A 224 15.66 -25.02 10.33
C PHE A 224 16.99 -25.23 9.58
N ALA A 225 17.43 -24.24 8.82
CA ALA A 225 18.69 -24.29 8.08
C ALA A 225 19.92 -24.41 9.01
N LEU A 226 19.90 -23.72 10.15
CA LEU A 226 20.90 -23.86 11.21
C LEU A 226 20.92 -25.29 11.78
N ARG A 227 19.75 -25.87 12.05
CA ARG A 227 19.68 -27.22 12.61
C ARG A 227 20.22 -28.28 11.64
N ILE A 228 19.92 -28.13 10.35
CA ILE A 228 20.49 -28.99 9.31
C ILE A 228 22.01 -28.85 9.27
N ARG A 229 22.52 -27.63 9.47
CA ARG A 229 23.95 -27.39 9.53
C ARG A 229 24.61 -28.07 10.71
N GLU A 230 23.99 -28.02 11.89
CA GLU A 230 24.47 -28.74 13.09
C GLU A 230 24.52 -30.26 12.85
N GLU A 231 23.54 -30.80 12.14
CA GLU A 231 23.45 -32.25 11.85
C GLU A 231 24.24 -32.69 10.60
N SER A 232 24.97 -31.78 9.96
CA SER A 232 25.65 -32.02 8.69
C SER A 232 26.73 -33.08 8.72
N SER A 233 27.28 -33.39 9.89
CA SER A 233 28.23 -34.48 10.10
C SER A 233 27.64 -35.86 9.82
N ALA A 234 26.31 -36.00 9.86
CA ALA A 234 25.61 -37.27 9.60
C ALA A 234 25.34 -37.55 8.10
N GLY A 235 25.74 -36.64 7.20
CA GLY A 235 25.48 -36.71 5.75
C GLY A 235 24.18 -36.01 5.32
N PRO A 236 24.06 -35.58 4.05
CA PRO A 236 23.04 -34.62 3.61
C PRO A 236 21.59 -35.11 3.73
N ARG A 237 21.35 -36.42 3.56
CA ARG A 237 19.99 -36.98 3.73
C ARG A 237 19.65 -37.18 5.20
N THR A 238 20.59 -37.72 5.97
CA THR A 238 20.42 -37.98 7.41
C THR A 238 20.29 -36.69 8.20
N SER A 239 21.01 -35.63 7.82
CA SER A 239 20.96 -34.32 8.47
C SER A 239 19.59 -33.66 8.30
N VAL A 240 19.01 -33.73 7.10
CA VAL A 240 17.67 -33.21 6.82
C VAL A 240 16.62 -34.00 7.59
N ILE A 241 16.70 -35.33 7.61
CA ILE A 241 15.73 -36.18 8.34
C ILE A 241 15.81 -35.93 9.85
N ARG A 242 17.02 -35.88 10.44
CA ARG A 242 17.19 -35.64 11.89
C ARG A 242 16.79 -34.22 12.28
N ALA A 243 17.12 -33.22 11.48
CA ALA A 243 16.68 -31.85 11.71
C ALA A 243 15.15 -31.75 11.62
N PHE A 244 14.53 -32.33 10.60
CA PHE A 244 13.09 -32.32 10.42
C PHE A 244 12.35 -33.07 11.54
N ALA A 245 12.87 -34.22 11.97
CA ALA A 245 12.31 -34.97 13.11
C ALA A 245 12.39 -34.17 14.42
N ALA A 246 13.46 -33.39 14.63
CA ALA A 246 13.66 -32.61 15.85
C ALA A 246 12.83 -31.32 15.89
N THR A 247 12.75 -30.57 14.78
CA THR A 247 12.15 -29.23 14.78
C THR A 247 10.83 -29.14 14.02
N GLY A 248 10.52 -30.11 13.17
CA GLY A 248 9.34 -30.09 12.29
C GLY A 248 8.03 -29.99 13.08
N MET A 249 7.86 -30.78 14.15
CA MET A 249 6.64 -30.76 14.96
C MET A 249 6.39 -29.38 15.60
N VAL A 250 7.41 -28.80 16.24
CA VAL A 250 7.29 -27.50 16.94
C VAL A 250 7.00 -26.37 15.94
N VAL A 251 7.72 -26.35 14.82
CA VAL A 251 7.56 -25.31 13.80
C VAL A 251 6.21 -25.42 13.09
N THR A 252 5.73 -26.64 12.83
CA THR A 252 4.43 -26.86 12.18
C THR A 252 3.28 -26.48 13.12
N ALA A 253 3.38 -26.85 14.41
CA ALA A 253 2.40 -26.46 15.41
C ALA A 253 2.33 -24.93 15.56
N ALA A 254 3.49 -24.25 15.64
CA ALA A 254 3.55 -22.79 15.69
C ALA A 254 2.95 -22.14 14.44
N GLY A 255 3.26 -22.67 13.24
CA GLY A 255 2.72 -22.20 11.98
C GLY A 255 1.19 -22.37 11.88
N ILE A 256 0.65 -23.49 12.36
CA ILE A 256 -0.80 -23.73 12.40
C ILE A 256 -1.49 -22.78 13.38
N VAL A 257 -0.93 -22.58 14.57
CA VAL A 257 -1.49 -21.66 15.57
C VAL A 257 -1.50 -20.24 15.02
N PHE A 258 -0.36 -19.78 14.48
CA PHE A 258 -0.25 -18.43 13.95
C PHE A 258 -1.07 -18.21 12.67
N GLY A 259 -1.16 -19.21 11.78
CA GLY A 259 -2.04 -19.16 10.62
C GLY A 259 -3.52 -19.07 11.01
N THR A 260 -3.94 -19.90 11.97
CA THR A 260 -5.32 -19.92 12.47
C THR A 260 -5.69 -18.61 13.17
N THR A 261 -4.80 -18.02 13.96
CA THR A 261 -5.07 -16.71 14.60
C THR A 261 -5.18 -15.59 13.57
N MET A 262 -4.42 -15.63 12.49
CA MET A 262 -4.57 -14.68 11.38
C MET A 262 -5.90 -14.87 10.65
N PHE A 263 -6.40 -16.10 10.48
CA PHE A 263 -7.74 -16.33 9.94
C PHE A 263 -8.86 -15.77 10.82
N ALA A 264 -8.66 -15.63 12.14
CA ALA A 264 -9.65 -15.00 13.00
C ALA A 264 -9.93 -13.53 12.62
N LEU A 265 -8.95 -12.83 12.00
CA LEU A 265 -9.15 -11.47 11.47
C LEU A 265 -10.14 -11.43 10.31
N ALA A 266 -10.45 -12.56 9.66
CA ALA A 266 -11.48 -12.63 8.62
C ALA A 266 -12.88 -12.27 9.13
N ALA A 267 -13.12 -12.39 10.45
CA ALA A 267 -14.37 -11.97 11.09
C ALA A 267 -14.45 -10.45 11.34
N SER A 268 -13.44 -9.68 10.95
CA SER A 268 -13.44 -8.22 11.12
C SER A 268 -14.46 -7.55 10.21
N THR A 269 -15.10 -6.49 10.71
CA THR A 269 -16.02 -5.64 9.94
C THR A 269 -15.32 -4.87 8.81
N SER A 270 -14.01 -4.65 8.93
CA SER A 270 -13.22 -3.96 7.91
C SER A 270 -12.70 -4.96 6.88
N LEU A 271 -13.11 -4.80 5.61
CA LEU A 271 -12.69 -5.64 4.49
C LEU A 271 -11.16 -5.70 4.37
N SER A 272 -10.47 -4.57 4.53
CA SER A 272 -9.01 -4.51 4.44
C SER A 272 -8.34 -5.38 5.51
N VAL A 273 -8.87 -5.40 6.73
CA VAL A 273 -8.34 -6.22 7.83
C VAL A 273 -8.61 -7.71 7.59
N ALA A 274 -9.81 -8.05 7.13
CA ALA A 274 -10.17 -9.40 6.76
C ALA A 274 -9.28 -9.95 5.63
N GLN A 275 -9.05 -9.14 4.59
CA GLN A 275 -8.16 -9.48 3.47
C GLN A 275 -6.72 -9.74 3.92
N ILE A 276 -6.16 -8.87 4.78
CA ILE A 276 -4.82 -9.07 5.35
C ILE A 276 -4.76 -10.38 6.13
N GLY A 277 -5.73 -10.61 7.04
CA GLY A 277 -5.78 -11.80 7.87
C GLY A 277 -5.84 -13.10 7.09
N VAL A 278 -6.73 -13.18 6.10
CA VAL A 278 -6.86 -14.36 5.22
C VAL A 278 -5.59 -14.57 4.39
N THR A 279 -5.01 -13.50 3.83
CA THR A 279 -3.80 -13.58 3.00
C THR A 279 -2.61 -14.09 3.80
N VAL A 280 -2.38 -13.49 4.98
CA VAL A 280 -1.26 -13.86 5.85
C VAL A 280 -1.48 -15.24 6.44
N GLY A 281 -2.69 -15.55 6.94
CA GLY A 281 -3.03 -16.85 7.49
C GLY A 281 -2.82 -17.98 6.48
N MET A 282 -3.31 -17.81 5.25
CA MET A 282 -3.10 -18.77 4.16
C MET A 282 -1.62 -18.90 3.82
N GLY A 283 -0.90 -17.79 3.71
CA GLY A 283 0.52 -17.80 3.39
C GLY A 283 1.37 -18.51 4.45
N LEU A 284 1.04 -18.36 5.73
CA LEU A 284 1.72 -19.05 6.83
C LEU A 284 1.45 -20.55 6.84
N LEU A 285 0.20 -20.95 6.58
CA LEU A 285 -0.13 -22.37 6.46
C LEU A 285 0.57 -23.01 5.26
N LEU A 286 0.59 -22.32 4.10
CA LEU A 286 1.31 -22.76 2.91
C LEU A 286 2.82 -22.86 3.17
N ASP A 287 3.42 -21.86 3.84
CA ASP A 287 4.82 -21.89 4.23
C ASP A 287 5.12 -23.09 5.14
N ALA A 288 4.35 -23.24 6.21
CA ALA A 288 4.60 -24.27 7.21
C ALA A 288 4.37 -25.70 6.69
N LEU A 289 3.26 -25.92 5.98
CA LEU A 289 2.82 -27.26 5.57
C LEU A 289 3.42 -27.68 4.24
N VAL A 290 3.42 -26.81 3.24
CA VAL A 290 3.82 -27.17 1.87
C VAL A 290 5.29 -26.90 1.67
N ILE A 291 5.73 -25.68 1.94
CA ILE A 291 7.07 -25.23 1.54
C ILE A 291 8.12 -25.78 2.50
N ARG A 292 7.96 -25.57 3.80
CA ARG A 292 8.87 -26.11 4.80
C ARG A 292 8.71 -27.61 4.98
N GLY A 293 7.47 -28.12 4.85
CA GLY A 293 7.17 -29.55 4.99
C GLY A 293 7.73 -30.41 3.85
N PHE A 294 7.64 -29.93 2.61
CA PHE A 294 7.99 -30.74 1.42
C PHE A 294 9.04 -30.09 0.53
N VAL A 295 8.84 -28.84 0.12
CA VAL A 295 9.68 -28.20 -0.92
C VAL A 295 11.12 -28.00 -0.43
N LEU A 296 11.30 -27.51 0.79
CA LEU A 296 12.62 -27.20 1.36
C LEU A 296 13.44 -28.49 1.60
N PRO A 297 12.93 -29.55 2.25
CA PRO A 297 13.62 -30.83 2.34
C PRO A 297 13.95 -31.43 0.97
N ALA A 298 13.01 -31.38 0.01
CA ALA A 298 13.22 -31.90 -1.34
C ALA A 298 14.35 -31.16 -2.07
N LEU A 299 14.35 -29.82 -2.02
CA LEU A 299 15.42 -29.00 -2.59
C LEU A 299 16.76 -29.31 -1.94
N MET A 300 16.81 -29.47 -0.62
CA MET A 300 18.07 -29.77 0.07
C MET A 300 18.62 -31.14 -0.28
N VAL A 301 17.77 -32.15 -0.43
CA VAL A 301 18.19 -33.49 -0.88
C VAL A 301 18.65 -33.46 -2.34
N LEU A 302 17.97 -32.70 -3.21
CA LEU A 302 18.29 -32.58 -4.62
C LEU A 302 19.62 -31.84 -4.85
N LEU A 303 19.82 -30.71 -4.16
CA LEU A 303 21.06 -29.92 -4.26
C LEU A 303 22.23 -30.59 -3.52
N GLY A 304 21.98 -31.43 -2.51
CA GLY A 304 22.93 -32.36 -1.91
C GLY A 304 24.34 -31.80 -1.74
N ARG A 305 25.26 -32.20 -2.62
CA ARG A 305 26.69 -31.82 -2.57
C ARG A 305 26.99 -30.37 -2.97
N TRP A 306 26.14 -29.75 -3.78
CA TRP A 306 26.26 -28.34 -4.20
C TRP A 306 25.81 -27.36 -3.12
N LEU A 307 24.91 -27.78 -2.24
CA LEU A 307 24.43 -26.98 -1.12
C LEU A 307 25.57 -26.57 -0.16
N TRP A 308 26.67 -27.32 -0.14
CA TRP A 308 27.81 -27.13 0.76
C TRP A 308 29.03 -26.45 0.12
N TRP A 309 28.95 -26.11 -1.16
CA TRP A 309 30.04 -25.41 -1.86
C TRP A 309 30.26 -24.04 -1.20
N PRO A 310 31.46 -23.72 -0.64
CA PRO A 310 32.81 -24.16 -1.04
C PRO A 310 33.47 -25.26 -0.17
N ARG A 311 32.84 -25.73 0.92
CA ARG A 311 33.43 -26.78 1.75
C ARG A 311 33.01 -28.15 1.23
N ARG A 312 33.98 -28.89 0.66
CA ARG A 312 33.84 -30.32 0.41
C ARG A 312 33.47 -30.99 1.74
N SER A 313 32.31 -31.66 1.75
CA SER A 313 31.95 -32.66 2.75
C SER A 313 33.20 -33.49 3.07
N VAL A 314 33.67 -33.42 4.32
CA VAL A 314 34.67 -34.35 4.83
C VAL A 314 33.98 -35.70 4.88
N SER A 315 34.10 -36.42 3.76
CA SER A 315 33.70 -37.80 3.63
C SER A 315 34.66 -38.67 4.44
N ASN A 316 34.07 -39.66 5.11
CA ASN A 316 34.72 -40.88 5.56
C ASN A 316 35.48 -40.82 6.91
N ARG A 317 34.76 -40.92 8.03
CA ARG A 317 35.25 -41.75 9.14
C ARG A 317 34.71 -43.16 8.92
N GLN A 318 35.56 -44.02 8.39
CA GLN A 318 35.40 -45.47 8.51
C GLN A 318 35.11 -45.78 9.97
N VAL A 319 33.99 -46.44 10.22
CA VAL A 319 33.74 -47.12 11.49
C VAL A 319 34.85 -48.17 11.63
N PRO A 320 35.66 -48.17 12.70
CA PRO A 320 36.66 -49.21 12.90
C PRO A 320 35.96 -50.56 12.92
N GLU A 321 36.40 -51.50 12.08
CA GLU A 321 35.91 -52.88 12.15
C GLU A 321 36.17 -53.42 13.57
N PRO A 322 35.19 -54.11 14.18
CA PRO A 322 35.41 -54.75 15.47
C PRO A 322 36.48 -55.83 15.30
N SER A 323 37.55 -55.73 16.09
CA SER A 323 38.63 -56.72 16.15
C SER A 323 38.03 -58.10 16.39
N PRO A 324 38.35 -59.12 15.57
CA PRO A 324 37.98 -60.49 15.88
C PRO A 324 38.72 -60.92 17.16
N ALA A 325 37.96 -61.44 18.11
CA ALA A 325 38.46 -62.14 19.30
C ALA A 325 38.36 -63.65 19.07
#